data_AF-A0A4Q9W1R3-F1
#
_entry.id   AF-A0A4Q9W1R3-F1
#
_cell.length_a   1.000
_cell.length_b   1.000
_cell.length_c   1.000
_cell.angle_alpha   90.00
_cell.angle_beta   90.00
_cell.angle_gamma   90.00
#
_symmetry.space_group_name_H-M   'P 1'
#
loop_
_entity.id
_entity.type
_entity.pdbx_description
1 polymer ?
#
loop_
_entity_poly.entity_id
_entity_poly.type
_entity_poly.pdbx_seq_one_letter_code
_entity_poly.pdbx_strand_id
1 'polypeptide(L)' 'GKLNENKELDSVKLEDKEVEIFGNRDELQNINEITAEVDIDGISESTEKTVSFNLPKDVTKVNPKETKAHINVKN' A
#
# COMPACT_ATOMS: atom_id res chain seq x y z
N GLY A 1 8.74 -2.03 -9.37
CA GLY A 1 9.77 -1.13 -9.89
C GLY A 1 11.14 -1.34 -9.27
N LYS A 2 12.12 -0.57 -9.75
CA LYS A 2 13.51 -0.47 -9.35
C LYS A 2 13.85 1.00 -9.10
N LEU A 3 14.58 1.28 -8.03
CA LEU A 3 15.09 2.62 -7.76
C LEU A 3 16.15 3.04 -8.80
N ASN A 4 16.37 4.35 -8.90
CA ASN A 4 17.48 4.87 -9.71
C ASN A 4 18.83 4.36 -9.19
N GLU A 5 19.83 4.34 -10.07
CA GLU A 5 21.17 3.86 -9.75
C GLU A 5 21.78 4.66 -8.58
N ASN A 6 22.48 3.96 -7.67
CA ASN A 6 23.05 4.50 -6.42
C ASN A 6 22.02 4.95 -5.37
N LYS A 7 20.83 4.34 -5.35
CA LYS A 7 19.83 4.53 -4.30
C LYS A 7 19.42 3.19 -3.70
N GLU A 8 19.31 3.17 -2.38
CA GLU A 8 18.75 2.05 -1.62
C GLU A 8 17.41 2.45 -1.02
N LEU A 9 16.47 1.50 -0.99
CA LEU A 9 15.22 1.68 -0.27
C LEU A 9 15.53 1.64 1.22
N ASP A 10 15.24 2.73 1.93
CA ASP A 10 15.40 2.78 3.37
C ASP A 10 14.18 2.20 4.07
N SER A 11 12.99 2.73 3.76
CA SER A 11 11.74 2.21 4.31
C SER A 11 10.52 2.62 3.48
N VAL A 12 9.46 1.81 3.57
CA VAL A 12 8.12 2.18 3.10
C VAL A 12 7.19 2.14 4.29
N LYS A 13 6.46 3.23 4.52
CA LYS A 13 5.48 3.34 5.61
C LYS A 13 4.14 3.79 5.04
N LEU A 14 3.07 3.10 5.43
CA LEU A 14 1.72 3.56 5.13
C LEU A 14 1.28 4.57 6.19
N GLU A 15 0.58 5.61 5.74
CA GLU A 15 -0.04 6.61 6.60
C GLU A 15 -1.11 5.95 7.49
N ASP A 16 -1.96 5.12 6.88
CA ASP A 16 -3.00 4.38 7.58
C ASP A 16 -2.51 2.97 7.94
N LYS A 17 -2.61 2.64 9.23
CA LYS A 17 -2.24 1.31 9.76
C LYS A 17 -3.41 0.36 9.86
N GLU A 18 -4.63 0.89 9.91
CA GLU A 18 -5.87 0.15 10.05
C GLU A 18 -6.87 0.69 9.06
N VAL A 19 -7.64 -0.21 8.46
CA VAL A 19 -8.72 0.14 7.54
C VAL A 19 -9.94 -0.75 7.80
N GLU A 20 -11.11 -0.24 7.49
CA GLU A 20 -12.36 -0.98 7.59
C GLU A 20 -12.75 -1.57 6.23
N ILE A 21 -12.97 -2.87 6.18
CA ILE A 21 -13.48 -3.57 4.98
C ILE A 21 -14.92 -4.03 5.18
N PHE A 22 -15.70 -4.02 4.11
CA PHE A 22 -17.10 -4.40 4.09
C PHE A 22 -17.33 -5.43 3.00
N GLY A 23 -18.06 -6.50 3.31
CA GLY A 23 -18.30 -7.62 2.43
C GLY A 23 -19.18 -8.67 3.08
N ASN A 24 -19.28 -9.84 2.46
CA ASN A 24 -20.00 -10.96 3.04
C ASN A 24 -19.25 -11.44 4.30
N ARG A 25 -19.97 -11.59 5.42
CA ARG A 25 -19.39 -12.01 6.71
C ARG A 25 -18.54 -13.27 6.57
N ASP A 26 -19.04 -14.29 5.89
CA ASP A 26 -18.37 -15.60 5.78
C ASP A 26 -17.05 -15.48 5.02
N GLU A 27 -17.01 -14.61 4.01
CA GLU A 27 -15.82 -14.34 3.22
C GLU A 27 -14.83 -13.43 3.96
N LEU A 28 -15.34 -12.41 4.67
CA LEU A 28 -14.50 -11.54 5.50
C LEU A 28 -13.77 -12.32 6.60
N GLN A 29 -14.35 -13.40 7.12
CA GLN A 29 -13.69 -14.25 8.12
C GLN A 29 -12.43 -14.94 7.57
N ASN A 30 -12.33 -15.09 6.25
CA ASN A 30 -11.19 -15.74 5.60
C ASN A 30 -10.08 -14.75 5.19
N ILE A 31 -10.31 -13.44 5.37
CA ILE A 31 -9.35 -12.39 5.02
C ILE A 31 -8.46 -12.11 6.23
N ASN A 32 -7.21 -12.54 6.17
CA ASN A 32 -6.22 -12.24 7.20
C ASN A 32 -5.49 -10.92 6.94
N GLU A 33 -5.26 -10.59 5.68
CA GLU A 33 -4.52 -9.40 5.26
C GLU A 33 -5.03 -8.89 3.91
N ILE A 34 -4.82 -7.60 3.67
CA ILE A 34 -4.99 -6.96 2.37
C ILE A 34 -3.65 -6.31 1.99
N THR A 35 -3.36 -6.26 0.70
CA THR A 35 -2.12 -5.69 0.20
C THR A 35 -2.38 -4.37 -0.51
N ALA A 36 -1.37 -3.51 -0.57
CA ALA A 36 -1.35 -2.33 -1.43
C ALA A 36 -0.01 -2.33 -2.15
N GLU A 37 -0.04 -2.06 -3.45
CA GLU A 37 1.18 -2.00 -4.27
C GLU A 37 1.53 -0.56 -4.57
N VAL A 38 2.81 -0.23 -4.37
CA VAL A 38 3.36 1.08 -4.71
C VAL A 38 4.47 0.91 -5.74
N ASP A 39 4.38 1.66 -6.82
CA ASP A 39 5.44 1.67 -7.81
C ASP A 39 6.57 2.62 -7.40
N ILE A 40 7.77 2.06 -7.30
CA ILE A 40 9.00 2.78 -6.94
C ILE A 40 9.93 3.02 -8.14
N ASP A 41 9.49 2.68 -9.37
CA ASP A 41 10.28 2.92 -10.57
C ASP A 41 10.68 4.40 -10.70
N GLY A 42 11.99 4.64 -10.88
CA GLY A 42 12.53 5.97 -11.15
C GLY A 42 12.56 6.93 -9.96
N ILE A 43 12.32 6.47 -8.73
CA ILE A 43 12.43 7.31 -7.53
C ILE A 43 13.91 7.57 -7.21
N SER A 44 14.29 8.85 -7.14
CA SER A 44 15.64 9.32 -6.75
C SER A 44 15.71 9.91 -5.34
N GLU A 45 14.58 10.36 -4.80
CA GLU A 45 14.46 11.05 -3.52
C GLU A 45 13.19 10.60 -2.78
N SER A 46 13.17 10.77 -1.45
CA SER A 46 12.03 10.36 -0.64
C SER A 46 10.77 11.08 -1.08
N THR A 47 9.67 10.33 -1.23
CA THR A 47 8.43 10.85 -1.79
C THR A 47 7.22 10.15 -1.17
N GLU A 48 6.04 10.70 -1.43
CA GLU A 48 4.77 10.16 -0.99
C GLU A 48 3.95 9.80 -2.21
N LYS A 49 3.38 8.59 -2.21
CA LYS A 49 2.48 8.14 -3.26
C LYS A 49 1.17 7.66 -2.66
N THR A 50 0.07 8.14 -3.20
CA THR A 50 -1.25 7.59 -2.89
C THR A 50 -1.38 6.22 -3.56
N VAL A 51 -1.78 5.22 -2.79
CA VAL A 51 -1.98 3.85 -3.27
C VAL A 51 -3.34 3.33 -2.84
N SER A 52 -3.94 2.54 -3.74
CA SER A 52 -5.21 1.87 -3.48
C SER A 52 -4.95 0.47 -2.94
N PHE A 53 -5.84 0.00 -2.08
CA PHE A 53 -5.78 -1.37 -1.58
C PHE A 53 -6.23 -2.37 -2.65
N ASN A 54 -5.49 -3.46 -2.78
CA ASN A 54 -5.87 -4.62 -3.58
C ASN A 54 -6.91 -5.43 -2.81
N LEU A 55 -8.18 -5.13 -3.11
CA LEU A 55 -9.30 -5.76 -2.44
C LEU A 55 -9.55 -7.18 -3.01
N PRO A 56 -9.69 -8.19 -2.15
CA PRO A 56 -10.21 -9.49 -2.56
C PRO A 56 -11.58 -9.33 -3.22
N LYS A 57 -11.94 -10.29 -4.10
CA LYS A 57 -13.23 -10.25 -4.83
C LYS A 57 -14.45 -10.12 -3.91
N ASP A 58 -14.31 -10.58 -2.68
CA ASP A 58 -15.38 -10.68 -1.69
C ASP A 58 -15.53 -9.41 -0.84
N VAL A 59 -14.60 -8.46 -0.95
CA VAL A 59 -14.69 -7.14 -0.34
C VAL A 59 -15.38 -6.18 -1.30
N THR A 60 -16.52 -5.66 -0.85
CA THR A 60 -17.33 -4.70 -1.62
C THR A 60 -16.87 -3.26 -1.42
N LYS A 61 -16.25 -2.96 -0.27
CA LYS A 61 -15.79 -1.60 0.07
C LYS A 61 -14.66 -1.65 1.09
N VAL A 62 -13.76 -0.69 1.00
CA VAL A 62 -12.75 -0.37 2.03
C VAL A 62 -12.82 1.10 2.39
N ASN A 63 -12.53 1.42 3.65
CA ASN A 63 -12.47 2.78 4.16
C ASN A 63 -11.26 2.94 5.11
N PRO A 64 -10.31 3.85 4.80
CA PRO A 64 -10.22 4.68 3.59
C PRO A 64 -10.01 3.86 2.31
N LYS A 65 -10.41 4.42 1.15
CA LYS A 65 -10.27 3.75 -0.17
C LYS A 65 -8.81 3.62 -0.63
N GLU A 66 -8.00 4.57 -0.18
CA GLU A 66 -6.63 4.75 -0.56
C GLU A 66 -5.86 5.23 0.67
N THR A 67 -4.56 4.99 0.70
CA THR A 67 -3.67 5.47 1.75
C THR A 67 -2.41 6.06 1.12
N LYS A 68 -1.67 6.88 1.86
CA LYS A 68 -0.37 7.37 1.38
C LYS A 68 0.75 6.43 1.83
N ALA A 69 1.56 6.00 0.88
CA ALA A 69 2.82 5.34 1.11
C ALA A 69 3.95 6.37 1.11
N HIS A 70 4.60 6.54 2.25
CA HIS A 70 5.83 7.31 2.41
C HIS A 70 7.01 6.42 2.06
N ILE A 71 7.70 6.74 0.98
CA ILE A 71 8.84 6.00 0.44
C ILE A 71 10.09 6.79 0.79
N ASN A 72 10.93 6.22 1.65
CA ASN A 72 12.21 6.80 2.03
C ASN A 72 13.34 6.09 1.29
N VAL A 73 14.23 6.87 0.67
CA VAL A 73 15.41 6.36 -0.02
C VAL A 73 16.67 6.95 0.59
N LYS A 74 17.75 6.17 0.58
CA LYS A 74 19.08 6.58 1.04
C LYS A 74 20.12 6.36 -0.05
N ASN A 75 21.30 6.96 0.14
CA ASN A 75 22.46 6.81 -0.73
C ASN A 75 23.36 5.68 -0.25
#